data_AF-A0A3S5BHM6-F1
#
_entry.id   AF-A0A3S5BHM6-F1
#
_cell.length_a   1.000
_cell.length_b   1.000
_cell.length_c   1.000
_cell.angle_alpha   90.00
_cell.angle_beta   90.00
_cell.angle_gamma   90.00
#
_symmetry.space_group_name_H-M   'P 1'
#
loop_
_entity.id
_entity.type
_entity.pdbx_description
1 polymer ?
#
loop_
_entity_poly.entity_id
_entity_poly.type
_entity_poly.pdbx_seq_one_letter_code
_entity_poly.pdbx_strand_id
1 'polypeptide(L)' 'VEEAAVREKAVESLRKIAKDHSQEDLERYYYPLVRRLSFGKYFTARISACGLLSIIYRQVNSYQRRGLCGLAKKLAK' A
#
# COMPACT_ATOMS: atom_id res chain seq x y z
N VAL A 1 -16.50 12.37 -14.09
CA VAL A 1 -15.84 11.77 -12.89
C VAL A 1 -14.35 11.81 -13.15
N GLU A 2 -13.59 12.54 -12.33
CA GLU A 2 -12.14 12.62 -12.47
C GLU A 2 -11.47 11.38 -11.86
N GLU A 3 -10.83 10.56 -12.68
CA GLU A 3 -10.23 9.28 -12.27
C GLU A 3 -9.21 9.45 -11.12
N ALA A 4 -8.45 10.55 -11.14
CA ALA A 4 -7.47 10.87 -10.11
C ALA A 4 -8.14 11.13 -8.74
N ALA A 5 -9.23 11.92 -8.72
CA ALA A 5 -9.97 12.22 -7.49
C ALA A 5 -10.58 10.97 -6.86
N VAL A 6 -11.13 10.06 -7.70
CA VAL A 6 -11.65 8.77 -7.22
C VAL A 6 -10.55 7.92 -6.61
N ARG A 7 -9.38 7.88 -7.26
CA ARG A 7 -8.22 7.11 -6.77
C ARG A 7 -7.70 7.66 -5.45
N GLU A 8 -7.58 8.98 -5.30
CA GLU A 8 -7.16 9.61 -4.05
C GLU A 8 -8.12 9.29 -2.90
N LYS A 9 -9.43 9.35 -3.15
CA LYS A 9 -10.44 8.98 -2.16
C LYS A 9 -10.41 7.50 -1.80
N ALA A 10 -10.19 6.62 -2.76
CA ALA A 10 -10.01 5.19 -2.51
C ALA A 10 -8.77 4.93 -1.63
N VAL A 11 -7.64 5.57 -1.94
CA VAL A 11 -6.42 5.50 -1.12
C VAL A 11 -6.72 6.00 0.29
N GLU A 12 -7.31 7.20 0.44
CA GLU A 12 -7.67 7.79 1.73
C GLU A 12 -8.54 6.86 2.58
N SER A 13 -9.53 6.21 1.97
CA SER A 13 -10.39 5.22 2.62
C SER A 13 -9.60 4.00 3.09
N LEU A 14 -8.74 3.44 2.24
CA LEU A 14 -7.84 2.34 2.60
C LEU A 14 -6.91 2.71 3.77
N ARG A 15 -6.47 3.98 3.86
CA ARG A 15 -5.64 4.45 4.97
C ARG A 15 -6.39 4.45 6.30
N LYS A 16 -7.69 4.77 6.29
CA LYS A 16 -8.52 4.81 7.50
C LYS A 16 -8.71 3.40 8.04
N ILE A 17 -9.17 2.48 7.20
CA ILE A 17 -9.41 1.09 7.62
C ILE A 17 -8.13 0.36 8.03
N ALA A 18 -6.98 0.72 7.47
CA ALA A 18 -5.69 0.11 7.84
C ALA A 18 -5.33 0.33 9.31
N LYS A 19 -5.81 1.42 9.92
CA LYS A 19 -5.55 1.72 11.33
C LYS A 19 -6.35 0.82 12.28
N ASP A 20 -7.48 0.30 11.80
CA ASP A 20 -8.40 -0.52 12.59
C ASP A 20 -8.10 -2.03 12.42
N HIS A 21 -7.27 -2.40 11.44
CA HIS A 21 -6.84 -3.78 11.26
C HIS A 21 -5.89 -4.23 12.37
N SER A 22 -6.05 -5.51 12.76
CA SER A 22 -5.05 -6.18 13.59
C SER A 22 -3.73 -6.32 12.83
N GLN A 23 -2.64 -6.55 13.56
CA GLN A 23 -1.35 -6.83 12.93
C GLN A 23 -1.44 -8.05 11.98
N GLU A 24 -2.14 -9.11 12.37
CA GLU A 24 -2.32 -10.31 11.54
C GLU A 24 -3.04 -9.98 10.23
N ASP A 25 -4.11 -9.18 10.27
CA ASP A 25 -4.86 -8.78 9.08
C ASP A 25 -4.04 -7.91 8.14
N LEU A 26 -3.21 -7.02 8.71
CA LEU A 26 -2.29 -6.21 7.93
C LEU A 26 -1.26 -7.07 7.20
N GLU A 27 -0.71 -8.08 7.88
CA GLU A 27 0.28 -8.98 7.29
C GLU A 27 -0.34 -9.92 6.25
N ARG A 28 -1.58 -10.38 6.49
CA ARG A 28 -2.29 -11.37 5.66
C ARG A 28 -3.00 -10.77 4.45
N TYR A 29 -3.59 -9.59 4.57
CA TYR A 29 -4.44 -9.00 3.52
C TYR A 29 -3.87 -7.70 2.97
N TYR A 30 -3.45 -6.79 3.86
CA TYR A 30 -3.07 -5.44 3.44
C TYR A 30 -1.68 -5.42 2.78
N TYR A 31 -0.70 -6.15 3.33
CA TYR A 31 0.63 -6.26 2.74
C TYR A 31 0.59 -6.86 1.32
N PRO A 32 -0.12 -7.98 1.04
CA PRO A 32 -0.30 -8.47 -0.33
C PRO A 32 -1.01 -7.50 -1.26
N LEU A 33 -1.99 -6.72 -0.78
CA LEU A 33 -2.66 -5.68 -1.57
C LEU A 33 -1.65 -4.62 -2.05
N VAL A 34 -0.85 -4.07 -1.13
CA VAL A 34 0.17 -3.06 -1.47
C VAL A 34 1.21 -3.64 -2.42
N ARG A 35 1.62 -4.89 -2.22
CA ARG A 35 2.50 -5.61 -3.14
C ARG A 35 1.87 -5.68 -4.53
N ARG A 36 0.63 -6.15 -4.66
CA ARG A 36 -0.08 -6.24 -5.96
C ARG A 36 -0.17 -4.90 -6.68
N LEU A 37 -0.50 -3.82 -5.96
CA LEU A 37 -0.52 -2.47 -6.54
C LEU A 37 0.86 -2.03 -7.03
N SER A 38 1.92 -2.39 -6.30
CA SER A 38 3.31 -2.06 -6.66
C SER A 38 3.84 -2.80 -7.90
N PHE A 39 3.26 -3.98 -8.20
CA PHE A 39 3.56 -4.76 -9.40
C PHE A 39 2.51 -4.58 -10.52
N GLY A 40 1.53 -3.69 -10.34
CA GLY A 40 0.48 -3.44 -11.32
C GLY A 40 1.03 -2.91 -12.65
N LYS A 41 0.39 -3.31 -13.75
CA LYS A 41 0.74 -2.88 -15.12
C LYS A 41 0.60 -1.37 -15.32
N TYR A 42 -0.39 -0.76 -14.66
CA TYR A 42 -0.71 0.66 -14.80
C TYR A 42 0.07 1.52 -13.80
N PHE A 43 0.59 2.66 -14.27
CA PHE A 43 1.29 3.62 -13.41
C PHE A 43 0.39 4.16 -12.29
N THR A 44 -0.91 4.26 -12.53
CA THR A 44 -1.92 4.69 -11.55
C THR A 44 -1.97 3.77 -10.34
N ALA A 45 -1.85 2.44 -10.53
CA ALA A 45 -1.77 1.48 -9.44
C ALA A 45 -0.48 1.64 -8.61
N ARG A 46 0.64 1.93 -9.28
CA ARG A 46 1.93 2.20 -8.64
C ARG A 46 1.90 3.48 -7.81
N ILE A 47 1.25 4.54 -8.30
CA ILE A 47 1.03 5.78 -7.53
C ILE A 47 0.20 5.50 -6.27
N SER A 48 -0.89 4.73 -6.38
CA SER A 48 -1.69 4.34 -5.21
C SER A 48 -0.87 3.57 -4.18
N ALA A 49 0.02 2.67 -4.62
CA ALA A 49 0.87 1.90 -3.72
C ALA A 49 1.79 2.81 -2.86
N CYS A 50 2.38 3.85 -3.45
CA CYS A 50 3.18 4.83 -2.71
C CYS A 50 2.40 5.45 -1.54
N GLY A 51 1.10 5.69 -1.73
CA GLY A 51 0.23 6.24 -0.70
C GLY A 51 -0.07 5.29 0.46
N LEU A 52 0.15 3.98 0.32
CA LEU A 52 -0.26 2.99 1.32
C LEU A 52 0.93 2.42 2.12
N LEU A 53 2.15 2.50 1.59
CA LEU A 53 3.36 1.90 2.18
C LEU A 53 3.67 2.42 3.60
N SER A 54 3.55 3.72 3.83
CA SER A 54 3.96 4.36 5.09
C SER A 54 3.14 3.93 6.30
N ILE A 55 1.88 3.55 6.09
CA ILE A 55 0.90 3.27 7.15
C ILE A 55 1.23 1.97 7.86
N ILE A 56 1.50 0.93 7.08
CA ILE A 56 1.73 -0.42 7.60
C ILE A 56 3.20 -0.68 7.95
N TYR A 57 4.11 0.23 7.60
CA TYR A 57 5.56 0.03 7.75
C TYR A 57 5.96 -0.39 9.16
N ARG A 58 5.37 0.27 10.18
CA ARG A 58 5.65 -0.02 11.60
C ARG A 58 4.86 -1.20 12.15
N GLN A 59 3.75 -1.55 11.51
CA GLN A 59 2.79 -2.54 12.01
C GLN A 59 3.10 -3.96 11.52
N VAL A 60 3.77 -4.11 10.38
CA VAL A 60 4.20 -5.43 9.88
C VAL A 60 5.51 -5.89 10.50
N ASN A 61 5.71 -7.22 10.50
CA ASN A 61 6.94 -7.87 10.91
C ASN A 61 8.20 -7.40 10.12
N SER A 62 9.38 -7.68 10.68
CA SER A 62 10.67 -7.25 10.13
C SER A 62 10.95 -7.75 8.72
N TYR A 63 10.46 -8.94 8.33
CA TYR A 63 10.64 -9.48 6.98
C TYR A 63 9.83 -8.68 5.97
N GLN A 64 8.54 -8.50 6.24
CA GLN A 64 7.65 -7.72 5.39
C GLN A 64 8.08 -6.25 5.32
N ARG A 65 8.57 -5.68 6.42
CA ARG A 65 9.14 -4.31 6.44
C ARG A 65 10.30 -4.15 5.46
N ARG A 66 11.22 -5.12 5.38
CA ARG A 66 12.27 -5.13 4.36
C ARG A 66 11.69 -5.24 2.95
N GLY A 67 10.65 -6.06 2.78
CA GLY A 67 9.88 -6.14 1.54
C GLY A 67 9.30 -4.78 1.11
N LEU A 68 8.69 -4.04 2.03
CA LEU A 68 8.16 -2.69 1.78
C LEU A 68 9.26 -1.71 1.37
N CYS A 69 10.43 -1.74 2.01
CA CYS A 69 11.59 -0.94 1.57
C CYS A 69 12.00 -1.28 0.13
N GLY A 70 11.98 -2.56 -0.25
CA GLY A 70 12.25 -2.99 -1.63
C GLY A 70 11.20 -2.48 -2.62
N LEU A 71 9.92 -2.53 -2.25
CA LEU A 71 8.83 -1.98 -3.06
C LEU A 71 8.97 -0.47 -3.24
N ALA A 72 9.27 0.27 -2.18
CA ALA A 72 9.49 1.72 -2.24
C ALA A 72 10.60 2.08 -3.24
N LYS A 73 11.74 1.37 -3.20
CA LYS A 73 12.83 1.55 -4.17
C LYS A 73 12.41 1.26 -5.61
N LYS A 74 11.54 0.27 -5.82
CA LYS A 74 11.01 -0.05 -7.16
C LYS A 74 10.08 1.04 -7.67
N LEU A 75 9.24 1.61 -6.82
CA LEU A 75 8.28 2.65 -7.19
C LEU A 75 8.94 4.01 -7.44
N ALA A 76 10.15 4.23 -6.91
CA ALA A 76 10.96 5.43 -7.14
C ALA A 76 11.71 5.41 -8.49
N LYS A 77 11.59 4.34 -9.29
CA LYS A 77 12.14 4.21 -10.64
C LYS A 77 11.04 4.32 -11.69
#